data_AF-A0A2H6NIP4-F1
#
_entry.id   AF-A0A2H6NIP4-F1
#
_cell.length_a   1.000
_cell.length_b   1.000
_cell.length_c   1.000
_cell.angle_alpha   90.00
_cell.angle_beta   90.00
_cell.angle_gamma   90.00
#
_symmetry.space_group_name_H-M   'P 1'
#
loop_
_entity.id
_entity.type
_entity.pdbx_description
1 polymer ?
#
loop_
_entity_poly.entity_id
_entity_poly.type
_entity_poly.pdbx_seq_one_letter_code
_entity_poly.pdbx_strand_id
1 'polypeptide(L)'
;MKVYLKEEIPERYHYHHNKRIQPIILVADEGWTIVQNGSLPRLGDHGYDDTLPSMQPFLAAHGPAFRKNYRLNSIRTIDIYPMMCHILGLKSQPNNGTLSNSKCLLVDQWCINVPEAIGIVIG
;
A
#
# COMPACT_ATOMS: atom_id res chain seq x y z
N MET A 1 -9.35 -10.24 18.41
CA MET A 1 -8.00 -9.73 18.68
C MET A 1 -7.03 -10.87 18.48
N LYS A 2 -5.87 -10.60 17.89
CA LYS A 2 -4.78 -11.57 17.75
C LYS A 2 -3.56 -11.11 18.55
N VAL A 3 -2.87 -12.06 19.15
CA VAL A 3 -1.63 -11.83 19.88
C VAL A 3 -0.53 -12.53 19.11
N TYR A 4 0.58 -11.84 18.87
CA TYR A 4 1.72 -12.38 18.15
C TYR A 4 2.97 -12.22 18.97
N LEU A 5 3.75 -13.30 19.11
CA LEU A 5 5.19 -13.16 19.29
C LEU A 5 5.76 -12.49 18.04
N LYS A 6 6.84 -11.73 18.20
CA LYS A 6 7.46 -10.98 17.09
C LYS A 6 7.79 -11.85 15.88
N GLU A 7 8.29 -13.05 16.12
CA GLU A 7 8.64 -14.06 15.12
C GLU A 7 7.42 -14.71 14.44
N GLU A 8 6.22 -14.55 15.01
CA GLU A 8 4.96 -15.10 14.49
C GLU A 8 4.11 -14.02 13.79
N ILE A 9 4.58 -12.77 13.73
CA ILE A 9 3.89 -11.69 13.01
C ILE A 9 3.78 -12.09 11.53
N PRO A 10 2.57 -12.06 10.93
CA PRO A 10 2.39 -12.48 9.54
C PRO A 10 3.31 -11.73 8.57
N GLU A 11 4.01 -12.49 7.71
CA GLU A 11 4.98 -11.96 6.74
C GLU A 11 4.41 -10.82 5.89
N ARG A 12 3.12 -10.91 5.51
CA ARG A 12 2.44 -9.90 4.68
C ARG A 12 2.46 -8.48 5.28
N TYR A 13 2.58 -8.35 6.60
CA TYR A 13 2.71 -7.04 7.25
C TYR A 13 4.10 -6.42 7.07
N HIS A 14 5.11 -7.22 6.71
CA HIS A 14 6.52 -6.82 6.68
C HIS A 14 6.97 -6.10 7.97
N TYR A 15 6.40 -6.51 9.12
CA TYR A 15 6.54 -5.83 10.40
C TYR A 15 7.18 -6.73 11.47
N HIS A 16 8.38 -7.26 11.20
CA HIS A 16 9.12 -8.08 12.18
C HIS A 16 10.64 -7.89 12.16
N HIS A 17 11.25 -7.53 11.02
CA HIS A 17 12.70 -7.29 10.88
C HIS A 17 13.19 -5.92 11.38
N ASN A 18 12.81 -5.50 12.60
CA ASN A 18 13.32 -4.28 13.21
C ASN A 18 13.43 -4.42 14.74
N LYS A 19 14.53 -3.95 15.34
CA LYS A 19 14.75 -4.02 16.80
C LYS A 19 13.77 -3.19 17.63
N ARG A 20 13.08 -2.22 17.02
CA ARG A 20 12.09 -1.36 17.69
C ARG A 20 10.74 -2.05 17.87
N ILE A 21 10.48 -3.11 17.11
CA ILE A 21 9.27 -3.93 17.24
C ILE A 21 9.44 -4.79 18.50
N GLN A 22 8.49 -4.64 19.42
CA GLN A 22 8.49 -5.27 20.73
C GLN A 22 8.36 -6.80 20.61
N PRO A 23 8.78 -7.56 21.65
CA PRO A 23 8.69 -9.02 21.63
C PRO A 23 7.26 -9.56 21.42
N ILE A 24 6.24 -8.79 21.82
CA ILE A 24 4.82 -9.13 21.67
C ILE A 24 4.11 -7.90 21.09
N ILE A 25 3.20 -8.14 20.13
CA ILE A 25 2.22 -7.14 19.69
C ILE A 25 0.80 -7.68 19.83
N LEU A 26 -0.14 -6.78 20.04
CA LEU A 26 -1.57 -7.05 20.04
C LEU A 26 -2.20 -6.37 18.83
N VAL A 27 -2.89 -7.14 18.00
CA VAL A 27 -3.63 -6.63 16.85
C VAL A 27 -5.12 -6.73 17.17
N ALA A 28 -5.75 -5.57 17.40
CA ALA A 28 -7.20 -5.49 17.58
C ALA A 28 -7.92 -5.86 16.28
N ASP A 29 -9.11 -6.45 16.39
CA ASP A 29 -9.97 -6.61 15.23
C ASP A 29 -10.54 -5.23 14.83
N GLU A 30 -10.96 -5.06 13.58
CA GLU A 30 -11.50 -3.79 13.08
C GLU A 30 -12.63 -3.26 13.99
N GLY A 31 -12.55 -1.97 14.35
CA GLY A 31 -13.53 -1.30 15.22
C GLY A 31 -13.37 -1.57 16.72
N TRP A 32 -12.44 -2.43 17.14
CA TRP A 32 -12.12 -2.64 18.55
C TRP A 32 -10.98 -1.73 19.02
N THR A 33 -10.92 -1.48 20.32
CA THR A 33 -9.86 -0.68 20.95
C THR A 33 -9.29 -1.43 22.14
N ILE A 34 -7.96 -1.49 22.23
CA ILE A 34 -7.26 -2.06 23.39
C ILE A 34 -6.96 -0.91 24.36
N VAL A 35 -7.48 -1.02 25.58
CA VAL A 35 -7.32 -0.02 26.65
C VAL A 35 -6.84 -0.70 27.93
N GLN A 36 -6.09 0.03 28.76
CA GLN A 36 -5.65 -0.48 30.07
C GLN A 36 -6.73 -0.28 31.14
N ASN A 37 -7.16 0.97 31.34
CA ASN A 37 -8.19 1.36 32.33
C ASN A 37 -9.14 2.40 31.73
N GLY A 38 -10.44 2.29 32.02
CA GLY A 38 -11.46 3.22 31.54
C GLY A 38 -11.84 3.04 30.08
N SER A 39 -12.62 3.99 29.55
CA SER A 39 -12.98 4.06 28.13
C SER A 39 -12.24 5.24 27.47
N LEU A 40 -11.82 5.05 26.22
CA LEU A 40 -11.35 6.16 25.40
C LEU A 40 -12.57 6.77 24.70
N PRO A 41 -12.80 8.10 24.77
CA PRO A 41 -13.88 8.77 24.05
C PRO A 41 -13.57 8.92 22.54
N ARG A 42 -12.83 7.98 21.96
CA ARG A 42 -12.43 7.99 20.56
C ARG A 42 -13.44 7.19 19.74
N LEU A 43 -14.23 7.89 18.93
CA LEU A 43 -15.28 7.28 18.10
C LEU A 43 -14.78 6.78 16.75
N GLY A 44 -13.58 7.17 16.32
CA GLY A 44 -12.93 6.68 15.11
C GLY A 44 -11.45 6.48 15.35
N ASP A 45 -10.90 5.37 14.89
CA ASP A 45 -9.50 5.03 15.03
C ASP A 45 -8.97 4.32 13.78
N HIS A 46 -7.64 4.18 13.70
CA HIS A 46 -6.95 3.50 12.61
C HIS A 46 -5.68 2.80 13.13
N GLY A 47 -5.01 2.04 12.26
CA GLY A 47 -3.85 1.21 12.63
C GLY A 47 -4.17 -0.28 12.74
N TYR A 48 -5.35 -0.68 12.28
CA TYR A 48 -5.74 -2.08 12.08
C TYR A 48 -4.98 -2.71 10.90
N ASP A 49 -5.37 -3.93 10.56
CA ASP A 49 -4.90 -4.65 9.38
C ASP A 49 -5.00 -3.79 8.10
N ASP A 50 -3.91 -3.64 7.37
CA ASP A 50 -3.79 -2.80 6.18
C ASP A 50 -4.62 -3.31 4.99
N THR A 51 -5.05 -4.57 5.03
CA THR A 51 -5.92 -5.15 4.00
C THR A 51 -7.38 -4.73 4.12
N LEU A 52 -7.78 -4.13 5.26
CA LEU A 52 -9.14 -3.67 5.49
C LEU A 52 -9.46 -2.46 4.60
N PRO A 53 -10.59 -2.44 3.88
CA PRO A 53 -10.97 -1.30 3.05
C PRO A 53 -11.07 0.03 3.81
N SER A 54 -11.43 0.01 5.09
CA SER A 54 -11.48 1.22 5.93
C SER A 54 -10.11 1.86 6.18
N MET A 55 -9.02 1.09 6.04
CA MET A 55 -7.64 1.53 6.23
C MET A 55 -6.97 1.96 4.92
N GLN A 56 -7.66 1.82 3.78
CA GLN A 56 -7.11 2.13 2.47
C GLN A 56 -7.34 3.61 2.12
N PRO A 57 -6.26 4.40 1.91
CA PRO A 57 -6.39 5.76 1.38
C PRO A 57 -6.69 5.73 -0.13
N PHE A 58 -6.98 6.91 -0.69
CA PHE A 58 -7.01 7.11 -2.14
C PHE A 58 -5.84 7.98 -2.61
N LEU A 59 -5.52 7.89 -3.90
CA LEU A 59 -4.56 8.78 -4.56
C LEU A 59 -5.22 9.40 -5.80
N ALA A 60 -5.11 10.72 -5.92
CA ALA A 60 -5.49 11.48 -7.11
C ALA A 60 -4.29 12.34 -7.55
N ALA A 61 -4.06 12.41 -8.85
CA ALA A 61 -2.95 13.15 -9.41
C ALA A 61 -3.35 13.87 -10.70
N HIS A 62 -2.80 15.06 -10.89
CA HIS A 62 -3.01 15.88 -12.08
C HIS A 62 -1.71 16.57 -12.46
N GLY A 63 -1.39 16.56 -13.75
CA GLY A 63 -0.20 17.20 -14.28
C GLY A 63 0.19 16.60 -15.64
N PRO A 64 1.21 17.17 -16.32
CA PRO A 64 1.62 16.74 -17.64
C PRO A 64 2.15 15.29 -17.69
N ALA A 65 2.66 14.79 -16.57
CA ALA A 65 3.13 13.41 -16.46
C ALA A 65 2.00 12.37 -16.33
N PHE A 66 0.79 12.79 -15.95
CA PHE A 66 -0.33 11.89 -15.65
C PHE A 66 -1.35 11.82 -16.78
N ARG A 67 -1.91 10.64 -17.02
CA ARG A 67 -3.00 10.46 -17.98
C ARG A 67 -4.24 11.21 -17.53
N LYS A 68 -4.93 11.84 -18.48
CA LYS A 68 -6.21 12.52 -18.23
C LYS A 68 -7.35 11.50 -18.19
N ASN A 69 -8.30 11.69 -17.27
CA ASN A 69 -9.51 10.88 -17.13
C ASN A 69 -9.25 9.37 -16.99
N TYR A 70 -8.11 8.99 -16.43
CA TYR A 70 -7.76 7.59 -16.19
C TYR A 70 -7.99 7.25 -14.72
N ARG A 71 -8.61 6.10 -14.46
CA ARG A 71 -8.82 5.56 -13.11
C ARG A 71 -8.14 4.19 -13.01
N LEU A 72 -7.25 4.08 -12.04
CA LEU A 72 -6.63 2.81 -11.67
C LEU A 72 -7.37 2.22 -10.47
N ASN A 73 -7.55 0.90 -10.45
CA ASN A 73 -8.29 0.23 -9.36
C ASN A 73 -7.57 0.35 -8.01
N SER A 74 -6.28 0.04 -7.97
CA SER A 74 -5.47 0.08 -6.75
C SER A 74 -3.99 0.14 -7.06
N ILE A 75 -3.22 0.77 -6.19
CA ILE A 75 -1.75 0.68 -6.11
C ILE A 75 -1.35 0.56 -4.65
N ARG A 76 -0.13 0.10 -4.36
CA ARG A 76 0.39 0.14 -2.99
C ARG A 76 1.03 1.51 -2.73
N THR A 77 0.90 2.03 -1.51
CA THR A 77 1.50 3.31 -1.12
C THR A 77 3.02 3.35 -1.35
N ILE A 78 3.70 2.21 -1.19
CA ILE A 78 5.14 2.07 -1.46
C ILE A 78 5.52 2.25 -2.94
N ASP A 79 4.58 2.09 -3.88
CA ASP A 79 4.80 2.29 -5.31
C ASP A 79 4.84 3.78 -5.69
N ILE A 80 4.45 4.69 -4.79
CA ILE A 80 4.46 6.14 -5.02
C ILE A 80 5.89 6.69 -5.10
N TYR A 81 6.82 6.20 -4.27
CA TYR A 81 8.22 6.66 -4.29
C TYR A 81 8.90 6.46 -5.66
N PRO A 82 8.95 5.24 -6.25
CA PRO A 82 9.57 5.08 -7.56
C PRO A 82 8.83 5.84 -8.67
N MET A 83 7.50 6.01 -8.56
CA MET A 83 6.73 6.86 -9.48
C MET A 83 7.17 8.32 -9.43
N MET A 84 7.33 8.90 -8.23
CA MET A 84 7.80 10.28 -8.08
C MET A 84 9.24 10.46 -8.58
N CYS A 85 10.13 9.50 -8.29
CA CYS A 85 11.49 9.51 -8.82
C CYS A 85 11.49 9.54 -10.36
N HIS A 86 10.65 8.70 -10.98
CA HIS A 86 10.50 8.67 -12.44
C HIS A 86 10.05 10.04 -13.00
N ILE A 87 9.01 10.63 -12.43
CA ILE A 87 8.47 11.94 -12.88
C ILE A 87 9.53 13.05 -12.76
N LEU A 88 10.35 13.03 -11.71
CA LEU A 88 11.37 14.04 -11.44
C LEU A 88 12.71 13.77 -12.13
N GLY A 89 12.86 12.66 -12.88
CA GLY A 89 14.13 12.28 -13.49
C GLY A 89 15.21 11.90 -12.46
N LEU A 90 14.82 11.43 -11.28
CA LEU A 90 15.72 11.03 -10.20
C LEU A 90 16.00 9.53 -10.23
N LYS A 91 17.25 9.15 -9.94
CA LYS A 91 17.61 7.75 -9.69
C LYS A 91 17.00 7.30 -8.35
N SER A 92 16.04 6.37 -8.40
CA SER A 92 15.48 5.77 -7.18
C SER A 92 16.56 5.03 -6.39
N GLN A 93 16.56 5.22 -5.07
CA GLN A 93 17.33 4.37 -4.16
C GLN A 93 16.65 3.00 -4.01
N PRO A 94 17.35 1.96 -3.51
CA PRO A 94 16.72 0.69 -3.19
C PRO A 94 15.48 0.89 -2.29
N ASN A 95 14.35 0.35 -2.72
CA ASN A 95 13.05 0.49 -2.06
C ASN A 95 12.19 -0.73 -2.34
N ASN A 96 11.06 -0.87 -1.63
CA ASN A 96 10.17 -2.03 -1.78
C ASN A 96 9.04 -1.81 -2.81
N GLY A 97 8.95 -0.61 -3.38
CA GLY A 97 7.96 -0.25 -4.39
C GLY A 97 8.25 -0.86 -5.75
N THR A 98 7.21 -0.94 -6.59
CA THR A 98 7.27 -1.53 -7.92
C THR A 98 6.69 -0.55 -8.94
N LEU A 99 7.56 0.12 -9.70
CA LEU A 99 7.17 1.17 -10.67
C LEU A 99 6.15 0.68 -11.71
N SER A 100 6.19 -0.60 -12.11
CA SER A 100 5.24 -1.14 -13.09
C SER A 100 3.79 -1.03 -12.64
N ASN A 101 3.51 -1.05 -11.34
CA ASN A 101 2.16 -0.94 -10.80
C ASN A 101 1.54 0.45 -11.03
N SER A 102 2.36 1.48 -11.21
CA SER A 102 1.92 2.86 -11.47
C SER A 102 2.09 3.30 -12.92
N LYS A 103 2.64 2.47 -13.81
CA LYS A 103 2.91 2.84 -15.22
C LYS A 103 1.66 3.30 -15.96
N CYS A 104 0.52 2.65 -15.71
CA CYS A 104 -0.74 3.04 -16.34
C CYS A 104 -1.24 4.43 -15.91
N LEU A 105 -0.72 5.02 -14.83
CA LEU A 105 -1.03 6.41 -14.46
C LEU A 105 -0.25 7.43 -15.31
N LEU A 106 0.86 7.02 -15.92
CA LEU A 106 1.84 7.91 -16.56
C LEU A 106 1.67 7.94 -18.09
N VAL A 107 1.86 9.11 -18.70
CA VAL A 107 1.68 9.32 -20.15
C VAL A 107 2.83 8.76 -20.99
N ASP A 108 4.03 8.71 -20.44
CA ASP A 108 5.26 8.28 -21.10
C ASP A 108 5.55 6.78 -20.94
N GLN A 109 4.65 6.06 -20.27
CA GLN A 109 4.78 4.64 -19.98
C GLN A 109 3.75 3.80 -20.73
N TRP A 110 4.16 2.60 -21.14
CA TRP A 110 3.25 1.59 -21.67
C TRP A 110 2.33 1.06 -20.57
N CYS A 111 1.03 1.06 -20.86
CA CYS A 111 0.02 0.44 -20.00
C CYS A 111 -0.40 -0.87 -20.66
N ILE A 112 0.03 -2.00 -20.10
CA ILE A 112 -0.40 -3.31 -20.56
C ILE A 112 -1.47 -3.79 -19.60
N ASN A 113 -2.72 -3.86 -20.06
CA ASN A 113 -3.72 -4.68 -19.40
C ASN A 113 -3.41 -6.13 -19.80
N VAL A 114 -2.97 -6.96 -18.85
CA VAL A 114 -2.69 -8.40 -19.09
C VAL A 114 -3.85 -9.12 -19.82
N PRO A 115 -5.13 -8.81 -19.58
CA PRO A 115 -6.23 -9.38 -20.38
C PRO A 115 -6.14 -9.11 -21.89
N GLU A 116 -5.63 -7.95 -22.31
CA GLU A 116 -5.48 -7.57 -23.73
C GLU A 116 -4.25 -8.24 -24.38
N ALA A 117 -3.18 -8.46 -23.60
CA ALA A 117 -1.96 -9.08 -24.12
C ALA A 117 -2.12 -10.58 -24.43
N ILE A 118 -2.95 -11.30 -23.65
CA ILE A 118 -3.21 -12.73 -23.90
C ILE A 118 -4.04 -12.93 -25.17
N GLY A 119 -4.98 -12.01 -25.49
CA GLY A 119 -5.77 -12.08 -26.72
C GLY A 119 -4.96 -11.88 -28.01
N ILE A 120 -3.82 -11.18 -27.94
CA ILE A 120 -2.95 -10.92 -29.10
C ILE A 120 -2.02 -12.11 -29.40
N VAL A 121 -1.67 -12.91 -28.39
CA VAL A 121 -0.69 -14.01 -28.53
C VAL A 121 -1.34 -15.33 -29.01
N ILE A 122 -2.66 -15.46 -28.91
CA ILE A 122 -3.41 -16.68 -29.29
C ILE A 122 -4.22 -16.46 -30.60
N GLY A 123 -3.99 -15.36 -31.30
CA GLY A 123 -4.63 -15.01 -32.59
C GLY A 123 -3.77 -15.35 -33.80
#